data_AF-A0A496VY80-F1
#
_entry.id   AF-A0A496VY80-F1
#
_cell.length_a   1.000
_cell.length_b   1.000
_cell.length_c   1.000
_cell.angle_alpha   90.00
_cell.angle_beta   90.00
_cell.angle_gamma   90.00
#
_symmetry.space_group_name_H-M   'P 1'
#
loop_
_entity.id
_entity.type
_entity.pdbx_description
1 polymer ?
#
loop_
_entity_poly.entity_id
_entity_poly.type
_entity_poly.pdbx_seq_one_letter_code
_entity_poly.pdbx_strand_id
1 'polypeptide(L)'
;MPAPSIEKLLREGKITLFLDGINEIPKDFKESKRNAIDKFMEDYKKVFYLLTSRKEDYSSGFFSQIPTFELQKMNLKQIELFLDKNANDEAVRHHIFKAVQKSAILEQFVGVPFILLVLIQVVAENGEIPDSYSKIIGAFINNLYHWQQRQDKAFDDTTLDNTHFLLCHLATQIKQKYDANPDISFKQVLDIFKQRKEEYELAIDLHYVLKIAVDLNILVKKDKKYTFVHQLFAEYYVQEELEL
;
A
#
# COMPACT_ATOMS: atom_id res chain seq x y z
N MET A 1 30.87 -19.95 -26.76
CA MET A 1 29.72 -20.89 -26.64
C MET A 1 28.45 -20.07 -26.58
N PRO A 2 27.37 -20.43 -27.28
CA PRO A 2 26.09 -19.75 -27.13
C PRO A 2 25.57 -19.91 -25.70
N ALA A 3 24.89 -18.88 -25.19
CA ALA A 3 24.22 -18.97 -23.90
C ALA A 3 23.19 -20.11 -23.93
N PRO A 4 23.07 -20.92 -22.85
CA PRO A 4 22.03 -21.94 -22.76
C PRO A 4 20.65 -21.31 -22.88
N SER A 5 19.68 -22.02 -23.46
CA SER A 5 18.30 -21.54 -23.54
C SER A 5 17.71 -21.38 -22.14
N ILE A 6 16.75 -20.46 -21.97
CA ILE A 6 16.03 -20.25 -20.71
C ILE A 6 15.39 -21.56 -20.25
N GLU A 7 14.79 -22.32 -21.17
CA GLU A 7 14.21 -23.62 -20.85
C GLU A 7 15.25 -24.59 -20.26
N LYS A 8 16.46 -24.62 -20.81
CA LYS A 8 17.55 -25.44 -20.25
C LYS A 8 17.91 -24.99 -18.84
N LEU A 9 18.01 -23.68 -18.59
CA LEU A 9 18.31 -23.14 -17.26
C LEU A 9 17.21 -23.46 -16.24
N LEU A 10 15.94 -23.39 -16.63
CA LEU A 10 14.80 -23.79 -15.80
C LEU A 10 14.85 -25.29 -15.48
N ARG A 11 15.06 -26.15 -16.49
CA ARG A 11 15.16 -27.61 -16.31
C ARG A 11 16.36 -28.01 -15.44
N GLU A 12 17.43 -27.22 -15.45
CA GLU A 12 18.61 -27.42 -14.62
C GLU A 12 18.48 -26.82 -13.21
N GLY A 13 17.42 -26.06 -12.90
CA GLY A 13 17.23 -25.42 -11.60
C GLY A 13 18.19 -24.25 -11.34
N LYS A 14 18.73 -23.63 -12.40
CA LYS A 14 19.68 -22.50 -12.32
C LYS A 14 19.00 -21.15 -12.21
N ILE A 15 17.67 -21.15 -12.19
CA ILE A 15 16.84 -19.96 -12.05
C ILE A 15 16.06 -20.09 -10.75
N THR A 16 15.97 -18.96 -10.04
CA THR A 16 15.13 -18.77 -8.86
C THR A 16 14.03 -17.79 -9.26
N LEU A 17 12.78 -18.11 -8.93
CA LEU A 17 11.64 -17.27 -9.29
C LEU A 17 11.00 -16.66 -8.03
N PHE A 18 10.91 -15.34 -8.02
CA PHE A 18 10.22 -14.57 -7.00
C PHE A 18 8.93 -13.98 -7.60
N LEU A 19 7.79 -14.39 -7.06
CA LEU A 19 6.47 -13.92 -7.46
C LEU A 19 5.88 -13.10 -6.31
N ASP A 20 5.96 -11.78 -6.42
CA ASP A 20 5.47 -10.86 -5.39
C ASP A 20 4.01 -10.49 -5.64
N GLY A 21 3.21 -10.38 -4.57
CA GLY A 21 1.87 -9.81 -4.61
C GLY A 21 0.85 -10.62 -5.42
N ILE A 22 0.76 -11.94 -5.23
CA ILE A 22 -0.20 -12.79 -5.97
C ILE A 22 -1.67 -12.34 -5.76
N ASN A 23 -1.97 -11.73 -4.62
CA ASN A 23 -3.26 -11.11 -4.31
C ASN A 23 -3.65 -9.99 -5.30
N GLU A 24 -2.69 -9.38 -5.99
CA GLU A 24 -2.94 -8.29 -6.95
C GLU A 24 -3.45 -8.77 -8.32
N ILE A 25 -3.49 -10.10 -8.55
CA ILE A 25 -4.09 -10.66 -9.76
C ILE A 25 -5.60 -10.34 -9.76
N PRO A 26 -6.14 -9.68 -10.81
CA PRO A 26 -7.56 -9.34 -10.88
C PRO A 26 -8.45 -10.59 -10.83
N LYS A 27 -9.63 -10.48 -10.20
CA LYS A 27 -10.56 -11.60 -9.97
C LYS A 27 -10.84 -12.41 -11.25
N ASP A 28 -11.08 -11.74 -12.37
CA ASP A 28 -11.37 -12.38 -13.67
C ASP A 28 -10.23 -13.28 -14.21
N PHE A 29 -9.00 -13.03 -13.76
CA PHE A 29 -7.81 -13.79 -14.19
C PHE A 29 -7.25 -14.70 -13.11
N LYS A 30 -7.76 -14.65 -11.86
CA LYS A 30 -7.19 -15.38 -10.72
C LYS A 30 -7.04 -16.86 -11.02
N GLU A 31 -8.10 -17.56 -11.47
CA GLU A 31 -8.05 -19.00 -11.73
C GLU A 31 -7.07 -19.37 -12.87
N SER A 32 -7.16 -18.69 -14.01
CA SER A 32 -6.30 -18.98 -15.17
C SER A 32 -4.82 -18.75 -14.88
N LYS A 33 -4.47 -17.68 -14.14
CA LYS A 33 -3.08 -17.38 -13.77
C LYS A 33 -2.56 -18.33 -12.69
N ARG A 34 -3.42 -18.75 -11.75
CA ARG A 34 -3.09 -19.79 -10.77
C ARG A 34 -2.73 -21.11 -11.45
N ASN A 35 -3.59 -21.60 -12.35
CA ASN A 35 -3.32 -22.84 -13.10
C ASN A 35 -2.03 -22.77 -13.92
N ALA A 36 -1.69 -21.59 -14.45
CA ALA A 36 -0.43 -21.39 -15.16
C ALA A 36 0.79 -21.46 -14.23
N ILE A 37 0.71 -20.92 -13.01
CA ILE A 37 1.78 -20.99 -12.01
C ILE A 37 1.97 -22.44 -11.54
N ASP A 38 0.89 -23.14 -11.20
CA ASP A 38 0.94 -24.53 -10.76
C ASP A 38 1.59 -25.42 -11.83
N LYS A 39 1.11 -25.32 -13.08
CA LYS A 39 1.71 -26.04 -14.20
C LYS A 39 3.18 -25.71 -14.39
N PHE A 40 3.56 -24.44 -14.25
CA PHE A 40 4.96 -24.03 -14.40
C PHE A 40 5.85 -24.64 -13.29
N MET A 41 5.36 -24.71 -12.06
CA MET A 41 6.05 -25.38 -10.96
C MET A 41 6.16 -26.90 -11.18
N GLU A 42 5.13 -27.52 -11.75
CA GLU A 42 5.14 -28.94 -12.11
C GLU A 42 6.15 -29.26 -13.23
N ASP A 43 6.20 -28.42 -14.26
CA ASP A 43 7.09 -28.57 -15.42
C ASP A 43 8.57 -28.37 -15.04
N TYR A 44 8.85 -27.52 -14.04
CA TYR A 44 10.21 -27.11 -13.66
C TYR A 44 10.50 -27.31 -12.17
N LYS A 45 10.32 -28.53 -11.66
CA LYS A 45 10.48 -28.92 -10.24
C LYS A 45 11.84 -28.60 -9.59
N LYS A 46 12.88 -28.30 -10.36
CA LYS A 46 14.22 -27.95 -9.84
C LYS A 46 14.38 -26.45 -9.57
N VAL A 47 13.46 -25.62 -10.04
CA VAL A 47 13.45 -24.18 -9.78
C VAL A 47 13.03 -23.96 -8.33
N PHE A 48 13.71 -23.06 -7.64
CA PHE A 48 13.24 -22.55 -6.36
C PHE A 48 12.22 -21.45 -6.62
N TYR A 49 11.06 -21.55 -5.97
CA TYR A 49 9.97 -20.58 -6.04
C TYR A 49 9.76 -19.96 -4.66
N LEU A 50 9.64 -18.64 -4.61
CA LEU A 50 9.11 -17.93 -3.45
C LEU A 50 8.00 -16.99 -3.92
N LEU A 51 6.84 -17.20 -3.30
CA LEU A 51 5.58 -16.56 -3.64
C LEU A 51 5.14 -15.72 -2.43
N THR A 52 4.73 -14.49 -2.64
CA THR A 52 4.15 -13.65 -1.59
C THR A 52 2.68 -13.34 -1.91
N SER A 53 1.86 -13.26 -0.87
CA SER A 53 0.45 -12.93 -0.96
C SER A 53 -0.04 -12.45 0.40
N ARG A 54 -1.23 -11.84 0.44
CA ARG A 54 -1.95 -11.60 1.70
C ARG A 54 -2.62 -12.86 2.23
N LYS A 55 -2.82 -12.88 3.55
CA LYS A 55 -3.35 -14.02 4.30
C LYS A 55 -4.77 -14.38 3.87
N GLU A 56 -5.59 -13.37 3.57
CA GLU A 56 -7.01 -13.50 3.22
C GLU A 56 -7.19 -14.25 1.90
N ASP A 57 -6.32 -14.01 0.92
CA ASP A 57 -6.35 -14.66 -0.40
C ASP A 57 -5.87 -16.12 -0.38
N TYR A 58 -5.22 -16.56 0.71
CA TYR A 58 -4.68 -17.91 0.86
C TYR A 58 -5.72 -18.95 1.32
N SER A 59 -6.86 -18.50 1.84
CA SER A 59 -7.90 -19.34 2.45
C SER A 59 -8.61 -20.32 1.50
N SER A 60 -8.29 -20.30 0.21
CA SER A 60 -9.00 -21.05 -0.84
C SER A 60 -8.41 -22.43 -1.19
N GLY A 61 -7.46 -22.96 -0.39
CA GLY A 61 -6.87 -24.30 -0.58
C GLY A 61 -5.88 -24.42 -1.75
N PHE A 62 -5.56 -23.29 -2.39
CA PHE A 62 -4.54 -23.17 -3.43
C PHE A 62 -3.15 -23.40 -2.85
N PHE A 63 -2.24 -23.93 -3.66
CA PHE A 63 -0.85 -24.15 -3.26
C PHE A 63 -0.71 -25.06 -2.01
N SER A 64 -1.71 -25.90 -1.71
CA SER A 64 -1.72 -26.79 -0.54
C SER A 64 -0.53 -27.75 -0.44
N GLN A 65 0.20 -27.93 -1.53
CA GLN A 65 1.39 -28.78 -1.62
C GLN A 65 2.71 -28.05 -1.37
N ILE A 66 2.71 -26.71 -1.19
CA ILE A 66 3.94 -25.95 -0.88
C ILE A 66 3.98 -25.52 0.58
N PRO A 67 5.17 -25.53 1.21
CA PRO A 67 5.36 -24.97 2.54
C PRO A 67 4.91 -23.51 2.60
N THR A 68 4.08 -23.18 3.57
CA THR A 68 3.58 -21.82 3.79
C THR A 68 4.22 -21.23 5.04
N PHE A 69 4.66 -19.98 4.95
CA PHE A 69 5.22 -19.24 6.07
C PHE A 69 4.42 -17.96 6.27
N GLU A 70 4.03 -17.68 7.51
CA GLU A 70 3.37 -16.42 7.87
C GLU A 70 4.40 -15.41 8.37
N LEU A 71 4.50 -14.26 7.69
CA LEU A 71 5.36 -13.16 8.12
C LEU A 71 4.82 -12.60 9.44
N GLN A 72 5.61 -12.76 10.50
CA GLN A 72 5.23 -12.31 11.83
C GLN A 72 5.43 -10.80 11.97
N LYS A 73 4.60 -10.18 12.83
CA LYS A 73 4.83 -8.82 13.28
C LYS A 73 6.15 -8.74 14.06
N MET A 74 6.76 -7.56 14.03
CA MET A 74 7.92 -7.27 14.85
C MET A 74 7.55 -7.37 16.34
N ASN A 75 8.42 -8.01 17.12
CA ASN A 75 8.36 -7.94 18.58
C ASN A 75 9.02 -6.66 19.10
N LEU A 76 8.87 -6.39 20.40
CA LEU A 76 9.42 -5.19 21.04
C LEU A 76 10.92 -4.94 20.79
N LYS A 77 11.76 -6.00 20.77
CA LYS A 77 13.21 -5.86 20.49
C LYS A 77 13.48 -5.47 19.03
N GLN A 78 12.68 -6.01 18.11
CA GLN A 78 12.76 -5.64 16.70
C GLN A 78 12.24 -4.22 16.46
N ILE A 79 11.21 -3.79 17.20
CA ILE A 79 10.72 -2.41 17.19
C ILE A 79 11.81 -1.45 17.68
N GLU A 80 12.47 -1.75 18.79
CA GLU A 80 13.61 -0.96 19.32
C GLU A 80 14.72 -0.83 18.26
N LEU A 81 15.15 -1.96 17.69
CA LEU A 81 16.16 -1.98 16.63
C LEU A 81 15.71 -1.22 15.36
N PHE A 82 14.42 -1.25 15.03
CA PHE A 82 13.88 -0.51 13.90
C PHE A 82 13.93 0.99 14.16
N LEU A 83 13.52 1.43 15.36
CA LEU A 83 13.60 2.83 15.76
C LEU A 83 15.05 3.33 15.74
N ASP A 84 16.00 2.55 16.25
CA ASP A 84 17.43 2.89 16.23
C ASP A 84 17.99 3.14 14.83
N LYS A 85 17.44 2.45 13.82
CA LYS A 85 17.90 2.55 12.43
C LYS A 85 17.19 3.62 11.61
N ASN A 86 15.98 4.01 12.01
CA ASN A 86 15.09 4.82 11.17
C ASN A 86 14.63 6.13 11.82
N ALA A 87 14.76 6.30 13.13
CA ALA A 87 14.46 7.55 13.83
C ALA A 87 15.76 8.30 14.13
N ASN A 88 16.03 9.38 13.37
CA ASN A 88 17.23 10.19 13.55
C ASN A 88 17.22 10.99 14.85
N ASP A 89 16.03 11.37 15.34
CA ASP A 89 15.86 12.13 16.57
C ASP A 89 15.72 11.18 17.77
N GLU A 90 16.64 11.32 18.72
CA GLU A 90 16.70 10.50 19.93
C GLU A 90 15.49 10.71 20.86
N ALA A 91 14.96 11.93 20.94
CA ALA A 91 13.77 12.23 21.75
C ALA A 91 12.54 11.58 21.14
N VAL A 92 12.37 11.65 19.81
CA VAL A 92 11.28 10.96 19.07
C VAL A 92 11.38 9.46 19.28
N ARG A 93 12.56 8.87 19.11
CA ARG A 93 12.81 7.44 19.35
C ARG A 93 12.38 7.02 20.76
N HIS A 94 12.87 7.71 21.79
CA HIS A 94 12.53 7.38 23.18
C HIS A 94 11.04 7.58 23.48
N HIS A 95 10.43 8.62 22.91
CA HIS A 95 9.02 8.91 23.10
C HIS A 95 8.15 7.77 22.53
N ILE A 96 8.41 7.38 21.28
CA ILE A 96 7.69 6.27 20.62
C ILE A 96 7.93 4.97 21.37
N PHE A 97 9.18 4.60 21.66
CA PHE A 97 9.49 3.32 22.29
C PHE A 97 8.82 3.19 23.66
N LYS A 98 8.85 4.25 24.48
CA LYS A 98 8.19 4.28 25.79
C LYS A 98 6.68 4.16 25.69
N ALA A 99 6.06 4.73 24.65
CA ALA A 99 4.63 4.59 24.44
C ALA A 99 4.26 3.17 23.99
N VAL A 100 5.03 2.58 23.08
CA VAL A 100 4.85 1.19 22.62
C VAL A 100 4.94 0.22 23.80
N GLN A 101 5.93 0.39 24.68
CA GLN A 101 6.07 -0.42 25.90
C GLN A 101 4.88 -0.35 26.86
N LYS A 102 4.12 0.75 26.83
CA LYS A 102 2.99 0.99 27.74
C LYS A 102 1.64 0.58 27.16
N SER A 103 1.55 0.31 25.86
CA SER A 103 0.29 0.05 25.18
C SER A 103 0.43 -1.17 24.27
N ALA A 104 -0.14 -2.29 24.70
CA ALA A 104 -0.18 -3.52 23.90
C ALA A 104 -0.93 -3.32 22.58
N ILE A 105 -1.93 -2.43 22.55
CA ILE A 105 -2.65 -2.06 21.34
C ILE A 105 -1.69 -1.35 20.37
N LEU A 106 -0.93 -0.37 20.87
CA LEU A 106 0.09 0.35 20.09
C LEU A 106 1.15 -0.60 19.53
N GLU A 107 1.71 -1.47 20.38
CA GLU A 107 2.63 -2.53 19.97
C GLU A 107 2.05 -3.41 18.86
N GLN A 108 0.78 -3.81 18.98
CA GLN A 108 0.13 -4.69 18.02
C GLN A 108 0.08 -4.09 16.61
N PHE A 109 -0.13 -2.77 16.45
CA PHE A 109 -0.19 -2.18 15.12
C PHE A 109 1.16 -1.65 14.62
N VAL A 110 2.04 -1.12 15.48
CA VAL A 110 3.39 -0.70 15.07
C VAL A 110 4.34 -1.87 14.85
N GLY A 111 3.96 -3.09 15.26
CA GLY A 111 4.66 -4.31 14.87
C GLY A 111 4.70 -4.51 13.34
N VAL A 112 3.92 -3.76 12.57
CA VAL A 112 4.04 -3.68 11.11
C VAL A 112 5.09 -2.60 10.75
N PRO A 113 6.22 -2.95 10.10
CA PRO A 113 7.34 -2.03 9.87
C PRO A 113 6.96 -0.70 9.20
N PHE A 114 6.08 -0.76 8.21
CA PHE A 114 5.61 0.43 7.51
C PHE A 114 4.83 1.38 8.44
N ILE A 115 4.02 0.85 9.35
CA ILE A 115 3.27 1.67 10.32
C ILE A 115 4.20 2.34 11.32
N LEU A 116 5.24 1.63 11.77
CA LEU A 116 6.25 2.23 12.63
C LEU A 116 7.01 3.36 11.91
N LEU A 117 7.33 3.18 10.62
CA LEU A 117 7.95 4.23 9.81
C LEU A 117 7.06 5.48 9.71
N VAL A 118 5.77 5.30 9.46
CA VAL A 118 4.79 6.39 9.41
C VAL A 118 4.67 7.08 10.78
N LEU A 119 4.61 6.31 11.87
CA LEU A 119 4.54 6.86 13.22
C LEU A 119 5.78 7.70 13.57
N ILE A 120 6.99 7.27 13.16
CA ILE A 120 8.22 8.06 13.33
C ILE A 120 8.05 9.44 12.70
N GLN A 121 7.53 9.50 11.48
CA GLN A 121 7.33 10.76 10.75
C GLN A 121 6.27 11.64 11.42
N VAL A 122 5.12 11.07 11.78
CA VAL A 122 4.03 11.79 12.47
C VAL A 122 4.51 12.39 13.79
N VAL A 123 5.23 11.63 14.61
CA VAL A 123 5.72 12.12 15.92
C VAL A 123 6.85 13.13 15.73
N ALA A 124 7.71 12.96 14.72
CA ALA A 124 8.75 13.93 14.42
C ALA A 124 8.19 15.30 14.01
N GLU A 125 7.05 15.32 13.31
CA GLU A 125 6.41 16.56 12.86
C GLU A 125 5.47 17.16 13.92
N ASN A 126 4.68 16.33 14.60
CA ASN A 126 3.57 16.79 15.45
C ASN A 126 3.89 16.67 16.94
N GLY A 127 4.88 15.87 17.33
CA GLY A 127 5.25 15.59 18.72
C GLY A 127 4.30 14.66 19.48
N GLU A 128 3.14 14.33 18.91
CA GLU A 128 2.10 13.52 19.54
C GLU A 128 2.03 12.10 18.96
N ILE A 129 1.71 11.14 19.83
CA ILE A 129 1.48 9.73 19.44
C ILE A 129 -0.03 9.51 19.27
N PRO A 130 -0.51 9.24 18.05
CA PRO A 130 -1.93 8.93 17.85
C PRO A 130 -2.32 7.62 18.55
N ASP A 131 -3.54 7.59 19.07
CA ASP A 131 -4.05 6.47 19.90
C ASP A 131 -4.57 5.26 19.10
N SER A 132 -4.66 5.39 17.77
CA SER A 132 -5.19 4.34 16.90
C SER A 132 -4.45 4.27 15.57
N TYR A 133 -4.52 3.09 14.96
CA TYR A 133 -3.97 2.82 13.63
C TYR A 133 -4.48 3.81 12.56
N SER A 134 -5.80 4.03 12.48
CA SER A 134 -6.39 4.92 11.47
C SER A 134 -5.97 6.37 11.70
N LYS A 135 -5.83 6.80 12.97
CA LYS A 135 -5.32 8.15 13.28
C LYS A 135 -3.84 8.32 12.92
N ILE A 136 -3.02 7.27 12.96
CA ILE A 136 -1.63 7.35 12.48
C ILE A 136 -1.59 7.61 10.98
N ILE A 137 -2.36 6.85 10.20
CA ILE A 137 -2.41 7.04 8.75
C ILE A 137 -3.02 8.40 8.41
N GLY A 138 -4.13 8.78 9.05
CA GLY A 138 -4.77 10.08 8.85
C GLY A 138 -3.86 11.25 9.19
N ALA A 139 -3.16 11.20 10.33
CA ALA A 139 -2.18 12.22 10.70
C ALA A 139 -1.06 12.35 9.66
N PHE A 140 -0.57 11.23 9.14
CA PHE A 140 0.44 11.24 8.08
C PHE A 140 -0.07 11.87 6.79
N ILE A 141 -1.26 11.47 6.32
CA ILE A 141 -1.88 12.06 5.13
C ILE A 141 -2.11 13.56 5.29
N ASN A 142 -2.59 13.99 6.47
CA ASN A 142 -2.79 15.41 6.77
C ASN A 142 -1.46 16.18 6.77
N ASN A 143 -0.39 15.60 7.30
CA ASN A 143 0.93 16.21 7.24
C ASN A 143 1.42 16.40 5.79
N LEU A 144 1.16 15.43 4.90
CA LEU A 144 1.43 15.58 3.46
C LEU A 144 0.62 16.73 2.86
N TYR A 145 -0.68 16.81 3.14
CA TYR A 145 -1.51 17.91 2.65
C TYR A 145 -1.01 19.27 3.14
N HIS A 146 -0.76 19.44 4.44
CA HIS A 146 -0.24 20.69 4.99
C HIS A 146 1.16 21.04 4.45
N TRP A 147 1.99 20.04 4.16
CA TRP A 147 3.22 20.27 3.41
C TRP A 147 2.92 20.83 2.02
N GLN A 148 1.96 20.27 1.28
CA GLN A 148 1.58 20.77 -0.04
C GLN A 148 1.01 22.19 0.00
N GLN A 149 0.15 22.52 0.96
CA GLN A 149 -0.41 23.88 1.11
C GLN A 149 0.70 24.94 1.31
N ARG A 150 1.81 24.56 1.97
CA ARG A 150 2.99 25.43 2.15
C ARG A 150 3.79 25.61 0.86
N GLN A 151 3.78 24.63 -0.05
CA GLN A 151 4.51 24.68 -1.32
C GLN A 151 3.69 25.33 -2.45
N ASP A 152 2.37 25.13 -2.44
CA ASP A 152 1.47 25.56 -3.51
C ASP A 152 0.24 26.25 -2.92
N LYS A 153 0.16 27.56 -3.11
CA LYS A 153 -0.99 28.37 -2.65
C LYS A 153 -2.30 28.03 -3.35
N ALA A 154 -2.25 27.38 -4.53
CA ALA A 154 -3.44 26.91 -5.20
C ALA A 154 -4.03 25.65 -4.53
N PHE A 155 -3.26 24.97 -3.67
CA PHE A 155 -3.77 23.91 -2.80
C PHE A 155 -4.29 24.54 -1.50
N ASP A 156 -5.39 25.28 -1.57
CA ASP A 156 -6.06 25.84 -0.38
C ASP A 156 -6.96 24.79 0.30
N ASP A 157 -7.65 25.18 1.38
CA ASP A 157 -8.51 24.26 2.15
C ASP A 157 -9.63 23.67 1.28
N THR A 158 -10.26 24.47 0.42
CA THR A 158 -11.30 23.97 -0.51
C THR A 158 -10.74 22.92 -1.48
N THR A 159 -9.52 23.15 -1.96
CA THR A 159 -8.85 22.25 -2.90
C THR A 159 -8.38 20.97 -2.21
N LEU A 160 -7.94 21.08 -0.96
CA LEU A 160 -7.63 19.95 -0.09
C LEU A 160 -8.87 19.08 0.12
N ASP A 161 -9.98 19.67 0.58
CA ASP A 161 -11.22 18.95 0.87
C ASP A 161 -11.74 18.21 -0.36
N ASN A 162 -11.77 18.90 -1.51
CA ASN A 162 -12.18 18.31 -2.79
C ASN A 162 -11.21 17.20 -3.25
N THR A 163 -9.90 17.37 -3.04
CA THR A 163 -8.90 16.35 -3.38
C THR A 163 -9.08 15.11 -2.52
N HIS A 164 -9.25 15.29 -1.21
CA HIS A 164 -9.49 14.22 -0.26
C HIS A 164 -10.76 13.47 -0.60
N PHE A 165 -11.86 14.19 -0.81
CA PHE A 165 -13.17 13.64 -1.20
C PHE A 165 -13.10 12.80 -2.48
N LEU A 166 -12.39 13.28 -3.51
CA LEU A 166 -12.20 12.52 -4.74
C LEU A 166 -11.36 11.26 -4.52
N LEU A 167 -10.32 11.31 -3.68
CA LEU A 167 -9.48 10.16 -3.35
C LEU A 167 -10.22 9.09 -2.53
N CYS A 168 -11.08 9.50 -1.58
CA CYS A 168 -12.02 8.63 -0.87
C CYS A 168 -12.90 7.85 -1.83
N HIS A 169 -13.54 8.58 -2.76
CA HIS A 169 -14.40 7.97 -3.76
C HIS A 169 -13.64 7.01 -4.67
N LEU A 170 -12.45 7.40 -5.14
CA LEU A 170 -11.60 6.53 -5.96
C LEU A 170 -11.23 5.24 -5.23
N ALA A 171 -10.73 5.33 -4.00
CA ALA A 171 -10.35 4.14 -3.23
C ALA A 171 -11.53 3.17 -3.06
N THR A 172 -12.72 3.70 -2.81
CA THR A 172 -13.97 2.92 -2.68
C THR A 172 -14.35 2.24 -3.99
N GLN A 173 -14.34 2.95 -5.12
CA GLN A 173 -14.64 2.36 -6.43
C GLN A 173 -13.65 1.25 -6.80
N ILE A 174 -12.37 1.44 -6.49
CA ILE A 174 -11.33 0.44 -6.71
C ILE A 174 -11.58 -0.80 -5.87
N LYS A 175 -11.84 -0.63 -4.57
CA LYS A 175 -12.09 -1.73 -3.66
C LYS A 175 -13.34 -2.52 -4.05
N GLN A 176 -14.43 -1.84 -4.39
CA GLN A 176 -15.66 -2.50 -4.83
C GLN A 176 -15.44 -3.36 -6.09
N LYS A 177 -14.64 -2.85 -7.04
CA LYS A 177 -14.42 -3.52 -8.33
C LYS A 177 -13.40 -4.65 -8.26
N TYR A 178 -12.28 -4.43 -7.57
CA TYR A 178 -11.12 -5.31 -7.65
C TYR A 178 -10.83 -6.04 -6.33
N ASP A 179 -11.32 -5.51 -5.20
CA ASP A 179 -11.05 -6.04 -3.86
C ASP A 179 -9.54 -6.10 -3.54
N ALA A 180 -8.78 -5.20 -4.17
CA ALA A 180 -7.33 -5.09 -4.10
C ALA A 180 -6.93 -3.65 -4.50
N ASN A 181 -5.62 -3.36 -4.56
CA ASN A 181 -5.07 -2.09 -5.04
C ASN A 181 -4.29 -2.26 -6.37
N PRO A 182 -4.99 -2.59 -7.49
CA PRO A 182 -4.33 -2.83 -8.78
C PRO A 182 -3.93 -1.54 -9.48
N ASP A 183 -3.11 -1.67 -10.53
CA ASP A 183 -2.87 -0.59 -11.49
C ASP A 183 -4.10 -0.31 -12.37
N ILE A 184 -4.55 0.94 -12.41
CA ILE A 184 -5.79 1.37 -13.07
C ILE A 184 -5.51 2.43 -14.11
N SER A 185 -6.14 2.34 -15.28
CA SER A 185 -5.84 3.29 -16.36
C SER A 185 -6.23 4.72 -16.01
N PHE A 186 -5.46 5.68 -16.55
CA PHE A 186 -5.75 7.12 -16.44
C PHE A 186 -7.20 7.47 -16.80
N LYS A 187 -7.73 6.85 -17.87
CA LYS A 187 -9.10 7.07 -18.30
C LYS A 187 -10.09 6.66 -17.21
N GLN A 188 -9.93 5.47 -16.63
CA GLN A 188 -10.82 4.99 -15.57
C GLN A 188 -10.79 5.91 -14.33
N VAL A 189 -9.60 6.37 -13.93
CA VAL A 189 -9.48 7.30 -12.80
C VAL A 189 -10.18 8.63 -13.09
N LEU A 190 -9.98 9.20 -14.29
CA LEU A 190 -10.68 10.41 -14.69
C LEU A 190 -12.19 10.22 -14.78
N ASP A 191 -12.67 9.08 -15.29
CA ASP A 191 -14.10 8.80 -15.41
C ASP A 191 -14.74 8.74 -14.00
N ILE A 192 -14.08 8.08 -13.03
CA ILE A 192 -14.51 8.03 -11.62
C ILE A 192 -14.55 9.44 -11.01
N PHE A 193 -13.47 10.21 -11.18
CA PHE A 193 -13.40 11.57 -10.66
C PHE A 193 -14.44 12.51 -11.28
N LYS A 194 -14.69 12.39 -12.59
CA LYS A 194 -15.70 13.19 -13.31
C LYS A 194 -17.10 12.91 -12.78
N GLN A 195 -17.44 11.63 -12.62
CA GLN A 195 -18.73 11.24 -12.07
C GLN A 195 -18.99 11.91 -10.72
N ARG A 196 -18.04 11.80 -9.79
CA ARG A 196 -18.17 12.39 -8.45
C ARG A 196 -18.16 13.91 -8.47
N LYS A 197 -17.31 14.51 -9.32
CA LYS A 197 -17.27 15.96 -9.52
C LYS A 197 -18.60 16.52 -10.04
N GLU A 198 -19.23 15.86 -11.00
CA GLU A 198 -20.51 16.27 -11.58
C GLU A 198 -21.66 16.08 -10.58
N GLU A 199 -21.66 14.98 -9.82
CA GLU A 199 -22.67 14.68 -8.80
C GLU A 199 -22.73 15.74 -7.68
N TYR A 200 -21.58 16.31 -7.30
CA TYR A 200 -21.47 17.30 -6.21
C TYR A 200 -21.08 18.71 -6.68
N GLU A 201 -21.11 18.96 -7.99
CA GLU A 201 -20.77 20.26 -8.59
C GLU A 201 -19.40 20.83 -8.15
N LEU A 202 -18.39 19.97 -7.96
CA LEU A 202 -17.09 20.37 -7.41
C LEU A 202 -16.32 21.27 -8.37
N ALA A 203 -15.95 22.46 -7.92
CA ALA A 203 -15.16 23.42 -8.69
C ALA A 203 -13.64 23.15 -8.63
N ILE A 204 -13.20 21.99 -9.14
CA ILE A 204 -11.77 21.57 -9.09
C ILE A 204 -11.26 20.99 -10.41
N ASP A 205 -10.00 21.24 -10.76
CA ASP A 205 -9.34 20.60 -11.92
C ASP A 205 -8.84 19.20 -11.55
N LEU A 206 -9.43 18.18 -12.19
CA LEU A 206 -9.10 16.77 -11.96
C LEU A 206 -7.65 16.41 -12.35
N HIS A 207 -7.06 17.11 -13.33
CA HIS A 207 -5.65 16.88 -13.68
C HIS A 207 -4.73 17.42 -12.59
N TYR A 208 -5.11 18.55 -11.98
CA TYR A 208 -4.41 19.11 -10.84
C TYR A 208 -4.50 18.17 -9.62
N VAL A 209 -5.70 17.64 -9.31
CA VAL A 209 -5.88 16.64 -8.24
C VAL A 209 -4.97 15.43 -8.45
N LEU A 210 -4.93 14.87 -9.67
CA LEU A 210 -4.06 13.74 -9.97
C LEU A 210 -2.58 14.07 -9.87
N LYS A 211 -2.18 15.26 -10.31
CA LYS A 211 -0.81 15.74 -10.17
C LYS A 211 -0.42 15.80 -8.69
N ILE A 212 -1.24 16.45 -7.85
CA ILE A 212 -0.99 16.58 -6.42
C ILE A 212 -0.93 15.21 -5.73
N ALA A 213 -1.88 14.32 -6.03
CA ALA A 213 -1.89 12.97 -5.45
C ALA A 213 -0.61 12.17 -5.79
N VAL A 214 -0.03 12.38 -6.98
CA VAL A 214 1.25 11.77 -7.37
C VAL A 214 2.44 12.47 -6.71
N ASP A 215 2.46 13.81 -6.70
CA ASP A 215 3.53 14.60 -6.10
C ASP A 215 3.66 14.31 -4.59
N LEU A 216 2.53 14.08 -3.91
CA LEU A 216 2.46 13.69 -2.50
C LEU A 216 2.77 12.21 -2.24
N ASN A 217 3.03 11.40 -3.27
CA ASN A 217 3.20 9.94 -3.17
C ASN A 217 2.00 9.23 -2.50
N ILE A 218 0.79 9.76 -2.72
CA ILE A 218 -0.44 9.04 -2.36
C ILE A 218 -0.76 8.03 -3.47
N LEU A 219 -0.66 8.48 -4.73
CA LEU A 219 -0.73 7.66 -5.92
C LEU A 219 0.66 7.55 -6.57
N VAL A 220 0.94 6.44 -7.24
CA VAL A 220 2.06 6.33 -8.17
C VAL A 220 1.53 6.23 -9.59
N LYS A 221 2.16 6.95 -10.50
CA LYS A 221 1.91 6.87 -11.93
C LYS A 221 2.96 5.98 -12.61
N LYS A 222 2.52 4.89 -13.23
CA LYS A 222 3.34 4.03 -14.09
C LYS A 222 2.75 4.05 -15.49
N ASP A 223 3.47 4.63 -16.45
CA ASP A 223 2.98 4.92 -17.80
C ASP A 223 1.65 5.70 -17.80
N LYS A 224 0.56 5.04 -18.20
CA LYS A 224 -0.81 5.55 -18.24
C LYS A 224 -1.70 4.90 -17.18
N LYS A 225 -1.10 4.37 -16.11
CA LYS A 225 -1.82 3.75 -15.00
C LYS A 225 -1.45 4.40 -13.66
N TYR A 226 -2.38 4.31 -12.72
CA TYR A 226 -2.28 4.81 -11.36
C TYR A 226 -2.64 3.70 -10.38
N THR A 227 -1.98 3.68 -9.23
CA THR A 227 -2.31 2.84 -8.07
C THR A 227 -1.97 3.61 -6.80
N PHE A 228 -2.61 3.31 -5.67
CA PHE A 228 -2.16 3.86 -4.39
C PHE A 228 -0.76 3.33 -4.08
N VAL A 229 0.14 4.19 -3.60
CA VAL A 229 1.52 3.80 -3.28
C VAL A 229 1.54 2.67 -2.24
N HIS A 230 0.57 2.68 -1.33
CA HIS A 230 0.42 1.64 -0.33
C HIS A 230 -1.05 1.27 -0.15
N GLN A 231 -1.31 -0.02 0.04
CA GLN A 231 -2.67 -0.52 0.32
C GLN A 231 -3.32 0.21 1.50
N LEU A 232 -2.54 0.50 2.54
CA LEU A 232 -3.07 1.10 3.76
C LEU A 232 -3.60 2.52 3.53
N PHE A 233 -3.10 3.23 2.51
CA PHE A 233 -3.67 4.51 2.11
C PHE A 233 -5.03 4.29 1.43
N ALA A 234 -5.13 3.32 0.51
CA ALA A 234 -6.40 2.96 -0.09
C ALA A 234 -7.44 2.56 0.98
N GLU A 235 -7.03 1.78 1.99
CA GLU A 235 -7.91 1.38 3.10
C GLU A 235 -8.32 2.56 3.99
N TYR A 236 -7.42 3.49 4.27
CA TYR A 236 -7.73 4.74 4.97
C TYR A 236 -8.79 5.55 4.21
N TYR A 237 -8.57 5.84 2.93
CA TYR A 237 -9.52 6.59 2.10
C TYR A 237 -10.89 5.89 1.97
N VAL A 238 -10.92 4.55 1.95
CA VAL A 238 -12.18 3.79 2.00
C VAL A 238 -12.90 3.98 3.33
N GLN A 239 -12.17 4.02 4.45
CA GLN A 239 -12.78 4.24 5.77
C GLN A 239 -13.36 5.64 5.88
N GLU A 240 -12.61 6.67 5.45
CA GLU A 240 -13.08 8.06 5.48
C GLU A 240 -14.32 8.28 4.58
N GLU A 241 -14.44 7.57 3.44
CA GLU A 241 -15.66 7.63 2.60
C GLU A 241 -16.93 7.21 3.36
N LEU A 242 -16.82 6.35 4.38
CA LEU A 242 -17.98 5.93 5.19
C LEU A 242 -18.41 7.01 6.20
N GLU A 243 -17.58 8.01 6.43
CA GLU A 243 -17.80 9.12 7.36
C GLU A 243 -18.22 10.43 6.65
N LEU A 244 -18.17 10.45 5.31
CA LEU A 244 -18.56 11.56 4.41
C LEU A 244 -20.06 11.51 4.04
#